data_AF-A0A413NR83-F1
#
_entry.id   AF-A0A413NR83-F1
#
_cell.length_a   1.000
_cell.length_b   1.000
_cell.length_c   1.000
_cell.angle_alpha   90.00
_cell.angle_beta   90.00
_cell.angle_gamma   90.00
#
_symmetry.space_group_name_H-M   'P 1'
#
loop_
_entity.id
_entity.type
_entity.pdbx_description
1 polymer ?
#
loop_
_entity_poly.entity_id
_entity_poly.type
_entity_poly.pdbx_seq_one_letter_code
_entity_poly.pdbx_strand_id
1 'polypeptide(L)'
;MRNDMLFIGDKLMDLDDDTKVTLNFKSNIFTDLSKIISNNSYTIKLPNTIRNQCAIMHADLPSCDIVYPRIKLNACYFRNGIEILNNATAVLLSTSDVFEFALSWGNVSRFANIISGNKTLRDLKDRHNYEVIADDDFPDYHVFWKVGSFEGDASGNFFIPKVDYGIRREDTTGWYHPGCKVTWILLQIMKDNGVTFTFPANRAFMLSRLFVPLLTRNDSRSYAAKNALHAEFSYYVHGRLDKGEPEKLYFADKSFSSYYGTITKFKSSSGKIYIQGFKLNAPNMKILMNGNVSFDVSTSIYLMEHVWLLITLWMMIQESILQL
;
A
#
# COMPACT_ATOMS: atom_id res chain seq x y z
N MET A 1 5.46 46.48 -21.80
CA MET A 1 6.51 45.43 -21.76
C MET A 1 6.03 44.31 -20.86
N ARG A 2 6.14 43.07 -21.31
CA ARG A 2 5.78 41.90 -20.53
C ARG A 2 6.94 41.59 -19.58
N ASN A 3 6.79 41.87 -18.29
CA ASN A 3 7.85 41.63 -17.29
C ASN A 3 7.78 40.18 -16.80
N ASP A 4 7.98 39.25 -17.73
CA ASP A 4 8.02 37.82 -17.44
C ASP A 4 9.47 37.38 -17.23
N MET A 5 9.71 36.53 -16.24
CA MET A 5 11.03 35.93 -16.00
C MET A 5 10.85 34.43 -15.73
N LEU A 6 11.56 33.60 -16.49
CA LEU A 6 11.57 32.14 -16.31
C LEU A 6 12.98 31.70 -15.93
N PHE A 7 13.10 31.05 -14.79
CA PHE A 7 14.32 30.41 -14.35
C PHE A 7 14.21 28.90 -14.54
N ILE A 8 15.24 28.27 -15.11
CA ILE A 8 15.41 26.82 -15.20
C ILE A 8 16.74 26.48 -14.54
N GLY A 9 16.70 25.59 -13.54
CA GLY A 9 17.80 25.41 -12.61
C GLY A 9 18.12 26.71 -11.88
N ASP A 10 19.37 27.14 -11.98
CA ASP A 10 19.88 28.42 -11.46
C ASP A 10 20.00 29.51 -12.56
N LYS A 11 19.51 29.25 -13.78
CA LYS A 11 19.70 30.14 -14.94
C LYS A 11 18.41 30.87 -15.32
N LEU A 12 18.51 32.17 -15.50
CA LEU A 12 17.47 32.98 -16.13
C LEU A 12 17.49 32.74 -17.64
N MET A 13 16.34 32.36 -18.19
CA MET A 13 16.15 32.11 -19.61
C MET A 13 15.81 33.40 -20.35
N ASP A 14 16.29 33.52 -21.58
CA ASP A 14 15.85 34.56 -22.50
C ASP A 14 14.47 34.19 -23.06
N LEU A 15 13.56 35.16 -23.05
CA LEU A 15 12.22 35.08 -23.62
C LEU A 15 12.12 36.08 -24.77
N ASP A 16 11.58 35.66 -25.91
CA ASP A 16 11.24 36.56 -27.02
C ASP A 16 9.76 36.97 -26.99
N ASP A 17 9.37 37.85 -27.91
CA ASP A 17 7.98 38.35 -28.00
C ASP A 17 6.97 37.24 -28.35
N ASP A 18 7.43 36.16 -28.99
CA ASP A 18 6.63 35.00 -29.36
C ASP A 18 6.50 33.95 -28.25
N THR A 19 7.34 34.04 -27.21
CA THR A 19 7.36 33.13 -26.08
C THR A 19 6.07 33.27 -25.25
N LYS A 20 5.19 32.28 -25.36
CA LYS A 20 3.94 32.21 -24.59
C LYS A 20 4.03 31.19 -23.45
N VAL A 21 4.05 31.71 -22.22
CA VAL A 21 3.90 30.88 -21.02
C VAL A 21 2.42 30.78 -20.63
N THR A 22 1.80 29.67 -21.02
CA THR A 22 0.40 29.34 -20.69
C THR A 22 0.36 28.28 -19.61
N LEU A 23 -0.28 28.61 -18.48
CA LEU A 23 -0.37 27.75 -17.30
C LEU A 23 -1.77 27.14 -17.20
N ASN A 24 -1.85 25.86 -16.88
CA ASN A 24 -3.07 25.10 -16.73
C ASN A 24 -3.18 24.59 -15.29
N PHE A 25 -3.98 25.29 -14.49
CA PHE A 25 -4.25 24.92 -13.10
C PHE A 25 -5.38 23.90 -13.05
N LYS A 26 -5.12 22.74 -12.45
CA LYS A 26 -6.07 21.66 -12.25
C LYS A 26 -6.60 21.69 -10.83
N SER A 27 -7.93 21.78 -10.71
CA SER A 27 -8.63 21.52 -9.45
C SER A 27 -9.04 20.05 -9.44
N ASN A 28 -8.29 19.22 -8.72
CA ASN A 28 -8.60 17.81 -8.58
C ASN A 28 -9.76 17.65 -7.57
N ILE A 29 -10.93 17.25 -8.04
CA ILE A 29 -12.07 16.88 -7.18
C ILE A 29 -11.95 15.39 -6.89
N PHE A 30 -11.99 15.00 -5.61
CA PHE A 30 -11.89 13.62 -5.15
C PHE A 30 -13.13 12.80 -5.53
N THR A 31 -13.18 12.31 -6.76
CA THR A 31 -14.04 11.17 -7.13
C THR A 31 -13.20 9.92 -7.36
N ASP A 32 -11.94 10.06 -7.77
CA ASP A 32 -11.02 8.98 -8.10
C ASP A 32 -9.56 9.45 -7.94
N LEU A 33 -8.74 8.69 -7.20
CA LEU A 33 -7.32 9.01 -6.98
C LEU A 33 -6.49 8.86 -8.26
N SER A 34 -6.87 7.97 -9.18
CA SER A 34 -6.16 7.72 -10.44
C SER A 34 -6.27 8.88 -11.43
N LYS A 35 -7.23 9.79 -11.22
CA LYS A 35 -7.49 10.96 -12.07
C LYS A 35 -6.89 12.25 -11.53
N ILE A 36 -6.09 12.17 -10.47
CA ILE A 36 -5.36 13.33 -9.94
C ILE A 36 -4.24 13.67 -10.92
N ILE A 37 -4.33 14.84 -11.55
CA ILE A 37 -3.34 15.33 -12.52
C ILE A 37 -2.67 16.57 -11.94
N SER A 38 -1.34 16.67 -12.10
CA SER A 38 -0.58 17.86 -11.72
C SER A 38 -1.06 19.09 -12.47
N ASN A 39 -0.84 20.27 -11.88
CA ASN A 39 -0.83 21.48 -12.70
C ASN A 39 0.31 21.37 -13.71
N ASN A 40 0.09 21.88 -14.91
CA ASN A 40 1.07 21.82 -15.98
C ASN A 40 1.03 23.08 -16.85
N SER A 41 2.09 23.31 -17.61
CA SER A 41 2.07 24.30 -18.67
C SER A 41 1.72 23.62 -19.99
N TYR A 42 1.30 24.43 -20.96
CA TYR A 42 1.48 24.03 -22.35
C TYR A 42 2.96 24.10 -22.73
N THR A 43 3.32 23.56 -23.89
CA THR A 43 4.69 23.65 -24.40
C THR A 43 5.11 25.11 -24.49
N ILE A 44 6.14 25.46 -23.74
CA ILE A 44 6.82 26.76 -23.76
C ILE A 44 7.93 26.65 -24.80
N LYS A 45 7.96 27.57 -25.74
CA LYS A 45 9.01 27.67 -26.76
C LYS A 45 9.95 28.78 -26.37
N LEU A 46 11.21 28.44 -26.12
CA LEU A 46 12.27 29.39 -25.80
C LEU A 46 13.18 29.59 -27.01
N PRO A 47 13.61 30.82 -27.31
CA PRO A 47 14.49 31.10 -28.44
C PRO A 47 15.85 30.41 -28.26
N ASN A 48 16.45 30.03 -29.38
CA ASN A 48 17.79 29.44 -29.42
C ASN A 48 18.87 30.54 -29.27
N THR A 49 19.03 31.07 -28.06
CA THR A 49 20.09 32.02 -27.71
C THR A 49 21.29 31.30 -27.10
N ILE A 50 22.48 31.91 -27.18
CA ILE A 50 23.70 31.38 -26.52
C ILE A 50 23.45 31.16 -25.02
N ARG A 51 22.74 32.08 -24.37
CA ARG A 51 22.41 31.96 -22.95
C ARG A 51 21.52 30.74 -22.68
N ASN A 52 20.48 30.54 -23.49
CA ASN A 52 19.58 29.41 -23.35
C ASN A 52 20.28 28.08 -23.67
N GLN A 53 21.14 28.04 -24.70
CA GLN A 53 22.01 26.90 -25.01
C GLN A 53 22.89 26.54 -23.80
N CYS A 54 23.57 27.52 -23.22
CA CYS A 54 24.39 27.30 -22.02
C CYS A 54 23.54 26.83 -20.82
N ALA A 55 22.33 27.37 -20.65
CA ALA A 55 21.41 26.96 -19.59
C ALA A 55 20.92 25.51 -19.76
N ILE A 56 20.91 24.98 -20.99
CA ILE A 56 20.65 23.58 -21.26
C ILE A 56 21.93 22.73 -21.42
N MET A 57 23.08 23.27 -21.05
CA MET A 57 24.39 22.65 -21.22
C MET A 57 24.69 22.19 -22.65
N HIS A 58 24.19 22.90 -23.66
CA HIS A 58 24.32 22.55 -25.07
C HIS A 58 23.75 21.17 -25.45
N ALA A 59 22.67 20.75 -24.77
CA ALA A 59 21.95 19.52 -25.08
C ALA A 59 21.37 19.45 -26.51
N ASP A 60 21.39 20.56 -27.25
CA ASP A 60 21.05 20.66 -28.66
C ASP A 60 22.14 20.12 -29.61
N LEU A 61 23.39 20.00 -29.15
CA LEU A 61 24.49 19.56 -30.00
C LEU A 61 24.55 18.02 -30.09
N PRO A 62 24.70 17.44 -31.30
CA PRO A 62 24.80 15.97 -31.47
C PRO A 62 26.01 15.34 -30.77
N SER A 63 27.08 16.12 -30.59
CA SER A 63 28.30 15.70 -29.90
C SER A 63 28.19 15.75 -28.38
N CYS A 64 27.11 16.33 -27.84
CA CYS A 64 26.90 16.45 -26.41
C CYS A 64 26.22 15.18 -25.89
N ASP A 65 26.96 14.34 -25.18
CA ASP A 65 26.42 13.14 -24.51
C ASP A 65 25.92 13.51 -23.09
N ILE A 66 24.96 14.43 -23.01
CA ILE A 66 24.42 14.91 -21.74
C ILE A 66 22.98 14.41 -21.57
N VAL A 67 22.67 13.90 -20.38
CA VAL A 67 21.35 13.36 -20.01
C VAL A 67 20.30 14.48 -19.84
N TYR A 68 20.63 15.74 -20.12
CA TYR A 68 19.77 16.91 -19.84
C TYR A 68 18.35 16.81 -20.41
N PRO A 69 18.13 16.35 -21.66
CA PRO A 69 16.77 16.12 -22.19
C PRO A 69 15.96 15.06 -21.42
N ARG A 70 16.63 14.24 -20.61
CA ARG A 70 16.04 13.18 -19.78
C ARG A 70 16.02 13.52 -18.29
N ILE A 71 16.49 14.72 -17.90
CA ILE A 71 16.55 15.16 -16.50
C ILE A 71 15.40 16.14 -16.21
N LYS A 72 14.84 16.01 -15.01
CA LYS A 72 13.88 16.95 -14.43
C LYS A 72 14.61 18.06 -13.71
N LEU A 73 14.35 19.30 -14.08
CA LEU A 73 15.04 20.48 -13.54
C LEU A 73 14.08 21.32 -12.70
N ASN A 74 14.60 22.01 -11.70
CA ASN A 74 13.80 22.99 -10.97
C ASN A 74 13.48 24.19 -11.86
N ALA A 75 12.34 24.85 -11.65
CA ALA A 75 11.97 26.06 -12.37
C ALA A 75 11.13 27.02 -11.52
N CYS A 76 11.36 28.31 -11.72
CA CYS A 76 10.57 29.38 -11.11
C CYS A 76 10.08 30.34 -12.20
N TYR A 77 8.86 30.83 -12.07
CA TYR A 77 8.27 31.73 -13.06
C TYR A 77 7.64 32.95 -12.39
N PHE A 78 8.08 34.12 -12.84
CA PHE A 78 7.59 35.42 -12.40
C PHE A 78 6.85 36.11 -13.53
N ARG A 79 5.76 36.81 -13.19
CA ARG A 79 5.02 37.68 -14.10
C ARG A 79 4.75 39.00 -13.39
N ASN A 80 5.22 40.08 -13.98
CA ASN A 80 5.10 41.44 -13.43
C ASN A 80 5.65 41.56 -11.99
N GLY A 81 6.77 40.89 -11.71
CA GLY A 81 7.42 40.91 -10.40
C GLY A 81 6.76 40.02 -9.32
N ILE A 82 5.67 39.32 -9.64
CA ILE A 82 5.03 38.36 -8.74
C ILE A 82 5.50 36.95 -9.12
N GLU A 83 5.96 36.19 -8.13
CA GLU A 83 6.25 34.76 -8.31
C GLU A 83 4.93 34.00 -8.49
N ILE A 84 4.69 33.50 -9.71
CA ILE A 84 3.49 32.74 -10.05
C ILE A 84 3.71 31.24 -9.77
N LEU A 85 4.91 30.74 -10.07
CA LEU A 85 5.31 29.36 -9.83
C LEU A 85 6.58 29.32 -8.98
N ASN A 86 6.49 28.62 -7.85
CA ASN A 86 7.63 28.23 -7.04
C ASN A 86 7.89 26.73 -7.17
N ASN A 87 9.16 26.32 -7.23
CA ASN A 87 9.58 24.91 -7.26
C ASN A 87 8.87 24.04 -8.32
N ALA A 88 8.66 24.57 -9.53
CA ALA A 88 8.14 23.78 -10.64
C ALA A 88 9.19 22.80 -11.16
N THR A 89 8.77 21.73 -11.80
CA THR A 89 9.63 20.82 -12.56
C THR A 89 9.55 21.16 -14.04
N ALA A 90 10.67 21.55 -14.63
CA ALA A 90 10.85 21.71 -16.07
C ALA A 90 11.43 20.43 -16.70
N VAL A 91 10.89 20.08 -17.86
CA VAL A 91 11.39 19.00 -18.72
C VAL A 91 11.58 19.56 -20.12
N LEU A 92 12.77 19.36 -20.67
CA LEU A 92 13.10 19.67 -22.06
C LEU A 92 12.52 18.57 -22.96
N LEU A 93 11.64 18.95 -23.89
CA LEU A 93 10.92 18.03 -24.78
C LEU A 93 11.62 17.88 -26.12
N SER A 94 12.12 18.97 -26.70
CA SER A 94 12.81 18.97 -27.98
C SER A 94 13.78 20.15 -28.10
N THR A 95 14.83 19.94 -28.88
CA THR A 95 15.86 20.94 -29.22
C THR A 95 15.94 21.02 -30.73
N SER A 96 15.10 21.85 -31.33
CA SER A 96 15.12 22.13 -32.78
C SER A 96 15.50 23.59 -32.99
N ASP A 97 14.73 24.34 -33.78
CA ASP A 97 14.91 25.78 -33.98
C ASP A 97 14.64 26.58 -32.69
N VAL A 98 13.87 25.98 -31.77
CA VAL A 98 13.56 26.48 -30.44
C VAL A 98 13.74 25.36 -29.42
N PHE A 99 13.85 25.75 -28.14
CA PHE A 99 13.82 24.80 -27.03
C PHE A 99 12.41 24.68 -26.50
N GLU A 100 11.84 23.48 -26.59
CA GLU A 100 10.50 23.20 -26.12
C GLU A 100 10.53 22.64 -24.69
N PHE A 101 9.86 23.32 -23.77
CA PHE A 101 9.77 22.91 -22.37
C PHE A 101 8.33 22.66 -21.96
N ALA A 102 8.13 21.70 -21.06
CA ALA A 102 6.92 21.58 -20.26
C ALA A 102 7.25 21.77 -18.77
N LEU A 103 6.42 22.56 -18.09
CA LEU A 103 6.46 22.73 -16.65
C LEU A 103 5.36 21.88 -16.01
N SER A 104 5.65 21.32 -14.85
CA SER A 104 4.66 20.69 -13.96
C SER A 104 4.91 21.14 -12.53
N TRP A 105 3.84 21.40 -11.77
CA TRP A 105 3.96 21.89 -10.40
C TRP A 105 2.78 21.46 -9.54
N GLY A 106 2.91 21.72 -8.24
CA GLY A 106 1.91 21.38 -7.24
C GLY A 106 2.09 19.99 -6.64
N ASN A 107 1.20 19.64 -5.72
CA ASN A 107 1.38 18.52 -4.80
C ASN A 107 1.06 17.14 -5.39
N VAL A 108 0.81 17.01 -6.69
CA VAL A 108 0.47 15.71 -7.28
C VAL A 108 1.64 14.72 -7.27
N SER A 109 2.88 15.21 -7.35
CA SER A 109 4.07 14.39 -7.10
C SER A 109 4.11 13.81 -5.68
N ARG A 110 3.54 14.51 -4.68
CA ARG A 110 3.39 14.00 -3.31
C ARG A 110 2.41 12.82 -3.24
N PHE A 111 1.46 12.74 -4.16
CA PHE A 111 0.53 11.60 -4.27
C PHE A 111 1.04 10.48 -5.19
N ALA A 112 2.21 10.63 -5.82
CA ALA A 112 2.74 9.64 -6.75
C ALA A 112 2.79 8.23 -6.13
N ASN A 113 3.24 8.12 -4.89
CA ASN A 113 3.30 6.84 -4.17
C ASN A 113 1.94 6.20 -3.92
N ILE A 114 0.86 6.99 -3.81
CA ILE A 114 -0.50 6.46 -3.69
C ILE A 114 -0.98 5.95 -5.05
N ILE A 115 -0.76 6.75 -6.10
CA ILE A 115 -1.25 6.48 -7.46
C ILE A 115 -0.51 5.29 -8.09
N SER A 116 0.83 5.29 -8.06
CA SER A 116 1.65 4.23 -8.66
C SER A 116 1.74 2.98 -7.78
N GLY A 117 1.61 3.15 -6.46
CA GLY A 117 1.72 2.07 -5.50
C GLY A 117 0.46 1.23 -5.32
N ASN A 118 -0.65 1.56 -6.00
CA ASN A 118 -1.97 0.95 -5.79
C ASN A 118 -2.34 0.86 -4.30
N LYS A 119 -2.02 1.91 -3.53
CA LYS A 119 -2.28 1.91 -2.09
C LYS A 119 -3.77 1.84 -1.81
N THR A 120 -4.14 1.04 -0.82
CA THR A 120 -5.50 0.90 -0.31
C THR A 120 -5.63 1.57 1.05
N LEU A 121 -6.87 1.72 1.56
CA LEU A 121 -7.11 2.23 2.92
C LEU A 121 -6.42 1.39 4.01
N ARG A 122 -6.09 0.12 3.72
CA ARG A 122 -5.40 -0.80 4.64
C ARG A 122 -3.89 -0.51 4.74
N ASP A 123 -3.36 0.33 3.84
CA ASP A 123 -1.96 0.70 3.78
C ASP A 123 -1.68 2.08 4.39
N LEU A 124 -2.73 2.78 4.85
CA LEU A 124 -2.57 3.96 5.69
C LEU A 124 -1.94 3.53 7.01
N LYS A 125 -1.16 4.40 7.64
CA LYS A 125 -0.61 4.19 8.99
C LYS A 125 -0.90 5.40 9.87
N ASP A 126 -1.03 5.22 11.19
CA ASP A 126 -1.32 6.31 12.12
C ASP A 126 0.00 6.64 12.76
N ARG A 127 0.57 7.75 12.31
CA ARG A 127 1.90 8.17 12.75
C ARG A 127 1.86 9.03 14.02
N HIS A 128 0.77 9.12 14.78
CA HIS A 128 0.74 9.97 15.99
C HIS A 128 0.12 9.31 17.23
N ASN A 129 0.75 9.62 18.37
CA ASN A 129 0.36 9.40 19.78
C ASN A 129 0.79 8.13 20.50
N TYR A 130 1.79 7.41 20.02
CA TYR A 130 2.60 6.59 20.92
C TYR A 130 4.04 7.07 20.80
N GLU A 131 4.56 7.68 21.87
CA GLU A 131 5.99 7.72 22.06
C GLU A 131 6.51 6.31 21.84
N VAL A 132 7.60 6.20 21.08
CA VAL A 132 8.30 4.96 20.77
C VAL A 132 8.53 4.21 22.09
N ILE A 133 7.65 3.25 22.43
CA ILE A 133 8.05 2.17 23.32
C ILE A 133 9.06 1.42 22.50
N ALA A 134 10.29 1.40 23.02
CA ALA A 134 11.53 1.06 22.32
C ALA A 134 11.63 -0.38 21.77
N ASP A 135 10.53 -1.11 21.63
CA ASP A 135 10.49 -2.48 21.09
C ASP A 135 9.22 -2.81 20.29
N ASP A 136 8.28 -1.88 20.07
CA ASP A 136 7.10 -2.15 19.23
C ASP A 136 7.18 -1.37 17.91
N ASP A 137 7.64 -2.06 16.86
CA ASP A 137 7.56 -1.59 15.49
C ASP A 137 6.06 -1.44 15.11
N PHE A 138 5.59 -0.21 15.29
CA PHE A 138 4.29 0.36 14.88
C PHE A 138 3.06 0.00 15.74
N PRO A 139 2.31 1.00 16.26
CA PRO A 139 0.96 0.79 16.72
C PRO A 139 0.05 0.70 15.48
N ASP A 140 0.02 -0.47 14.83
CA ASP A 140 -0.99 -0.75 13.82
C ASP A 140 -2.38 -0.67 14.48
N TYR A 141 -3.16 0.36 14.15
CA TYR A 141 -4.59 0.33 14.45
C TYR A 141 -5.20 -0.84 13.69
N HIS A 142 -5.92 -1.68 14.41
CA HIS A 142 -6.66 -2.79 13.84
C HIS A 142 -8.08 -2.66 14.34
N VAL A 143 -9.02 -2.76 13.41
CA VAL A 143 -10.44 -2.62 13.72
C VAL A 143 -11.02 -4.01 13.84
N PHE A 144 -11.49 -4.35 15.03
CA PHE A 144 -12.17 -5.61 15.22
C PHE A 144 -13.61 -5.51 14.73
N TRP A 145 -14.00 -6.50 13.94
CA TRP A 145 -15.39 -6.79 13.72
C TRP A 145 -15.95 -7.37 15.00
N LYS A 146 -17.11 -6.89 15.44
CA LYS A 146 -17.75 -7.36 16.67
C LYS A 146 -19.13 -7.94 16.34
N VAL A 147 -19.44 -9.02 17.05
CA VAL A 147 -20.77 -9.63 17.09
C VAL A 147 -21.55 -8.99 18.24
N GLY A 148 -22.80 -8.60 18.00
CA GLY A 148 -23.76 -8.23 19.05
C GLY A 148 -23.45 -6.99 19.91
N SER A 149 -22.35 -6.26 19.66
CA SER A 149 -21.95 -5.08 20.46
C SER A 149 -21.53 -3.89 19.60
N PHE A 150 -22.02 -2.70 19.98
CA PHE A 150 -21.81 -1.42 19.27
C PHE A 150 -20.69 -0.58 19.90
N GLU A 151 -19.60 -1.21 20.31
CA GLU A 151 -18.48 -0.49 20.91
C GLU A 151 -17.53 0.00 19.82
N GLY A 152 -17.36 1.33 19.73
CA GLY A 152 -16.32 1.95 18.92
C GLY A 152 -14.95 1.88 19.60
N ASP A 153 -13.94 2.41 18.94
CA ASP A 153 -12.63 2.58 19.53
C ASP A 153 -12.60 3.76 20.53
N ALA A 154 -11.61 3.76 21.43
CA ALA A 154 -11.47 4.80 22.44
C ALA A 154 -11.24 6.19 21.82
N SER A 155 -10.67 6.26 20.61
CA SER A 155 -10.40 7.53 19.91
C SER A 155 -11.63 8.08 19.16
N GLY A 156 -12.68 7.27 18.99
CA GLY A 156 -13.87 7.60 18.22
C GLY A 156 -13.62 7.80 16.72
N ASN A 157 -12.48 7.35 16.19
CA ASN A 157 -12.17 7.38 14.75
C ASN A 157 -12.71 6.14 14.02
N PHE A 158 -12.86 5.04 14.75
CA PHE A 158 -13.41 3.78 14.28
C PHE A 158 -14.64 3.43 15.11
N PHE A 159 -15.76 3.18 14.44
CA PHE A 159 -17.02 2.97 15.14
C PHE A 159 -17.93 2.02 14.37
N ILE A 160 -18.86 1.38 15.05
CA ILE A 160 -19.93 0.66 14.37
C ILE A 160 -21.02 1.68 13.99
N PRO A 161 -21.31 1.90 12.70
CA PRO A 161 -22.39 2.79 12.28
C PRO A 161 -23.73 2.26 12.81
N LYS A 162 -24.52 3.14 13.43
CA LYS A 162 -25.91 2.82 13.80
C LYS A 162 -26.81 2.97 12.59
N VAL A 163 -26.62 2.10 11.60
CA VAL A 163 -27.45 1.99 10.40
C VAL A 163 -28.38 0.80 10.59
N ASP A 164 -29.60 0.90 10.08
CA ASP A 164 -30.47 -0.28 10.00
C ASP A 164 -29.91 -1.22 8.91
N TYR A 165 -29.28 -2.31 9.34
CA TYR A 165 -28.73 -3.33 8.46
C TYR A 165 -29.78 -4.36 8.01
N GLY A 166 -31.06 -4.17 8.35
CA GLY A 166 -32.10 -5.19 8.17
C GLY A 166 -31.92 -6.40 9.11
N ILE A 167 -31.04 -6.28 10.10
CA ILE A 167 -30.80 -7.29 11.13
C ILE A 167 -31.82 -7.08 12.25
N ARG A 168 -32.59 -8.12 12.58
CA ARG A 168 -33.58 -8.05 13.65
C ARG A 168 -32.89 -7.81 14.99
N ARG A 169 -33.54 -7.07 15.89
CA ARG A 169 -32.96 -6.69 17.19
C ARG A 169 -32.58 -7.89 18.06
N GLU A 170 -33.32 -8.99 17.91
CA GLU A 170 -33.09 -10.27 18.56
C GLU A 170 -31.99 -11.14 17.94
N ASP A 171 -31.47 -10.78 16.77
CA ASP A 171 -30.37 -11.51 16.12
C ASP A 171 -29.02 -11.12 16.75
N THR A 172 -28.53 -11.98 17.64
CA THR A 172 -27.26 -11.83 18.33
C THR A 172 -26.06 -12.34 17.53
N THR A 173 -26.29 -12.87 16.32
CA THR A 173 -25.25 -13.45 15.46
C THR A 173 -24.78 -12.53 14.33
N GLY A 174 -25.47 -11.39 14.17
CA GLY A 174 -25.14 -10.35 13.20
C GLY A 174 -23.76 -9.74 13.42
N TRP A 175 -22.94 -9.74 12.37
CA TRP A 175 -21.66 -9.05 12.35
C TRP A 175 -21.86 -7.62 11.89
N TYR A 176 -21.43 -6.66 12.71
CA TYR A 176 -21.50 -5.26 12.33
C TYR A 176 -20.22 -4.82 11.59
N HIS A 177 -20.43 -4.18 10.44
CA HIS A 177 -19.35 -3.60 9.65
C HIS A 177 -18.87 -2.30 10.32
N PRO A 178 -17.60 -2.22 10.78
CA PRO A 178 -17.09 -0.97 11.31
C PRO A 178 -16.98 0.09 10.21
N GLY A 179 -16.99 1.35 10.62
CA GLY A 179 -16.75 2.52 9.79
C GLY A 179 -15.57 3.32 10.31
N CYS A 180 -14.90 4.02 9.40
CA CYS A 180 -13.79 4.90 9.69
C CYS A 180 -14.15 6.34 9.29
N LYS A 181 -13.86 7.33 10.15
CA LYS A 181 -14.12 8.74 9.84
C LYS A 181 -13.31 9.22 8.63
N VAL A 182 -13.96 9.95 7.72
CA VAL A 182 -13.29 10.56 6.55
C VAL A 182 -12.21 11.55 7.00
N THR A 183 -12.44 12.30 8.07
CA THR A 183 -11.46 13.24 8.61
C THR A 183 -10.17 12.55 9.05
N TRP A 184 -10.26 11.37 9.65
CA TRP A 184 -9.09 10.59 10.04
C TRP A 184 -8.34 10.07 8.80
N ILE A 185 -9.05 9.58 7.78
CA ILE A 185 -8.44 9.12 6.51
C ILE A 185 -7.66 10.26 5.85
N LEU A 186 -8.28 11.44 5.74
CA LEU A 186 -7.67 12.62 5.16
C LEU A 186 -6.44 13.07 5.96
N LEU A 187 -6.51 13.01 7.30
CA LEU A 187 -5.38 13.34 8.16
C LEU A 187 -4.18 12.40 7.93
N GLN A 188 -4.41 11.08 7.79
CA GLN A 188 -3.31 10.16 7.52
C GLN A 188 -2.72 10.36 6.12
N ILE A 189 -3.56 10.62 5.11
CA ILE A 189 -3.07 10.98 3.76
C ILE A 189 -2.24 12.27 3.82
N MET A 190 -2.67 13.29 4.57
CA MET A 190 -1.92 14.53 4.77
C MET A 190 -0.54 14.27 5.37
N LYS A 191 -0.47 13.48 6.44
CA LYS A 191 0.78 13.13 7.13
C LYS A 191 1.72 12.30 6.26
N ASP A 192 1.21 11.25 5.63
CA ASP A 192 2.03 10.31 4.85
C ASP A 192 2.63 10.94 3.59
N ASN A 193 1.98 11.99 3.05
CA ASN A 193 2.39 12.61 1.79
C ASN A 193 2.89 14.05 1.96
N GLY A 194 2.87 14.61 3.18
CA GLY A 194 3.30 15.98 3.43
C GLY A 194 2.45 17.01 2.68
N VAL A 195 1.13 16.77 2.61
CA VAL A 195 0.15 17.64 1.95
C VAL A 195 -0.84 18.20 2.96
N THR A 196 -1.46 19.34 2.66
CA THR A 196 -2.52 19.93 3.48
C THR A 196 -3.81 20.02 2.68
N PHE A 197 -4.90 19.46 3.20
CA PHE A 197 -6.23 19.69 2.67
C PHE A 197 -6.89 20.86 3.39
N THR A 198 -7.22 21.90 2.62
CA THR A 198 -7.91 23.08 3.14
C THR A 198 -9.36 23.04 2.67
N PHE A 199 -10.30 23.04 3.62
CA PHE A 199 -11.73 23.04 3.33
C PHE A 199 -12.37 24.33 3.85
N PRO A 200 -13.31 24.93 3.10
CA PRO A 200 -14.17 25.98 3.64
C PRO A 200 -14.92 25.51 4.90
N ALA A 201 -15.14 26.41 5.86
CA ALA A 201 -15.71 26.06 7.18
C ALA A 201 -17.05 25.31 7.09
N ASN A 202 -17.93 25.72 6.17
CA ASN A 202 -19.22 25.07 5.91
C ASN A 202 -19.08 23.63 5.35
N ARG A 203 -17.96 23.30 4.68
CA ARG A 203 -17.67 21.95 4.17
C ARG A 203 -16.94 21.09 5.21
N ALA A 204 -16.07 21.70 6.03
CA ALA A 204 -15.35 21.00 7.09
C ALA A 204 -16.28 20.33 8.10
N PHE A 205 -17.38 21.01 8.47
CA PHE A 205 -18.41 20.43 9.34
C PHE A 205 -19.12 19.21 8.71
N MET A 206 -19.39 19.25 7.40
CA MET A 206 -19.98 18.10 6.71
C MET A 206 -18.99 16.93 6.67
N LEU A 207 -17.72 17.19 6.37
CA LEU A 207 -16.67 16.17 6.34
C LEU A 207 -16.49 15.45 7.68
N SER A 208 -16.64 16.15 8.81
CA SER A 208 -16.54 15.54 10.15
C SER A 208 -17.66 14.54 10.48
N ARG A 209 -18.76 14.56 9.71
CA ARG A 209 -19.87 13.62 9.82
C ARG A 209 -19.79 12.46 8.83
N LEU A 210 -18.90 12.53 7.84
CA LEU A 210 -18.75 11.48 6.86
C LEU A 210 -17.85 10.35 7.38
N PHE A 211 -18.20 9.13 7.00
CA PHE A 211 -17.42 7.94 7.29
C PHE A 211 -17.45 6.99 6.11
N VAL A 212 -16.45 6.12 6.04
CA VAL A 212 -16.35 5.05 5.05
C VAL A 212 -16.60 3.72 5.76
N PRO A 213 -17.62 2.94 5.37
CA PRO A 213 -17.82 1.61 5.90
C PRO A 213 -16.70 0.67 5.43
N LEU A 214 -16.19 -0.13 6.35
CA LEU A 214 -15.18 -1.16 6.08
C LEU A 214 -15.91 -2.45 5.73
N LEU A 215 -16.00 -2.73 4.44
CA LEU A 215 -16.78 -3.86 3.92
C LEU A 215 -16.00 -5.18 3.87
N THR A 216 -14.66 -5.08 3.86
CA THR A 216 -13.77 -6.23 3.75
C THR A 216 -13.32 -6.70 5.12
N ARG A 217 -13.34 -8.02 5.33
CA ARG A 217 -12.86 -8.70 6.54
C ARG A 217 -11.38 -9.13 6.42
N ASN A 218 -10.71 -8.72 5.35
CA ASN A 218 -9.31 -9.09 5.10
C ASN A 218 -8.38 -8.08 5.76
N ASP A 219 -7.44 -8.60 6.55
CA ASP A 219 -6.40 -7.79 7.16
C ASP A 219 -5.41 -7.22 6.12
N SER A 220 -4.60 -6.24 6.56
CA SER A 220 -3.46 -5.80 5.78
C SER A 220 -2.40 -6.91 5.70
N ARG A 221 -1.59 -6.91 4.63
CA ARG A 221 -0.50 -7.90 4.52
C ARG A 221 0.52 -7.77 5.65
N SER A 222 0.77 -6.54 6.12
CA SER A 222 1.70 -6.30 7.23
C SER A 222 1.18 -6.91 8.54
N TYR A 223 -0.09 -6.70 8.85
CA TYR A 223 -0.71 -7.25 10.05
C TYR A 223 -0.79 -8.78 10.00
N ALA A 224 -1.13 -9.33 8.83
CA ALA A 224 -1.13 -10.77 8.59
C ALA A 224 0.27 -11.39 8.74
N ALA A 225 1.31 -10.73 8.23
CA ALA A 225 2.70 -11.18 8.37
C ALA A 225 3.19 -11.13 9.82
N LYS A 226 2.86 -10.06 10.58
CA LYS A 226 3.21 -9.95 12.01
C LYS A 226 2.58 -11.07 12.85
N ASN A 227 1.36 -11.48 12.50
CA ASN A 227 0.62 -12.54 13.17
C ASN A 227 0.80 -13.92 12.52
N ALA A 228 1.74 -14.06 11.57
CA ALA A 228 2.02 -15.31 10.91
C ALA A 228 2.59 -16.33 11.90
N LEU A 229 2.22 -17.59 11.72
CA LEU A 229 2.72 -18.68 12.53
C LEU A 229 3.89 -19.34 11.84
N HIS A 230 5.01 -19.42 12.56
CA HIS A 230 6.22 -20.07 12.10
C HIS A 230 6.42 -21.37 12.86
N ALA A 231 6.34 -22.49 12.15
CA ALA A 231 6.61 -23.83 12.68
C ALA A 231 7.88 -24.37 12.01
N GLU A 232 8.86 -24.77 12.82
CA GLU A 232 10.09 -25.39 12.35
C GLU A 232 9.96 -26.91 12.47
N PHE A 233 10.27 -27.63 11.40
CA PHE A 233 10.26 -29.10 11.43
C PHE A 233 11.25 -29.60 12.48
N SER A 234 10.82 -30.51 13.35
CA SER A 234 11.68 -31.08 14.39
C SER A 234 12.05 -32.53 14.07
N TYR A 235 11.06 -33.40 13.88
CA TYR A 235 11.27 -34.81 13.55
C TYR A 235 9.96 -35.44 13.07
N TYR A 236 10.02 -36.67 12.56
CA TYR A 236 8.86 -37.43 12.14
C TYR A 236 8.82 -38.80 12.84
N VAL A 237 7.64 -39.40 12.89
CA VAL A 237 7.44 -40.76 13.41
C VAL A 237 6.74 -41.61 12.36
N HIS A 238 7.36 -42.76 12.09
CA HIS A 238 6.81 -43.77 11.20
C HIS A 238 5.42 -44.23 11.64
N GLY A 239 4.49 -44.14 10.70
CA GLY A 239 3.16 -44.69 10.85
C GLY A 239 3.21 -46.21 10.88
N ARG A 240 2.38 -46.83 11.73
CA ARG A 240 2.14 -48.28 11.66
C ARG A 240 1.26 -48.59 10.47
N LEU A 241 1.89 -48.97 9.36
CA LEU A 241 1.23 -49.36 8.10
C LEU A 241 0.19 -50.47 8.31
N ASP A 242 0.48 -51.42 9.22
CA ASP A 242 -0.41 -52.52 9.61
C ASP A 242 -1.71 -52.06 10.28
N LYS A 243 -1.76 -50.82 10.77
CA LYS A 243 -2.91 -50.22 11.46
C LYS A 243 -3.53 -49.05 10.69
N GLY A 244 -3.07 -48.77 9.47
CA GLY A 244 -3.47 -47.59 8.72
C GLY A 244 -3.09 -46.27 9.39
N GLU A 245 -2.09 -46.28 10.28
CA GLU A 245 -1.61 -45.06 10.92
C GLU A 245 -0.70 -44.30 9.95
N PRO A 246 -0.95 -43.01 9.68
CA PRO A 246 -0.11 -42.22 8.78
C PRO A 246 1.22 -41.85 9.44
N GLU A 247 2.21 -41.52 8.61
CA GLU A 247 3.41 -40.79 9.01
C GLU A 247 3.02 -39.48 9.73
N LYS A 248 3.64 -39.21 10.89
CA LYS A 248 3.34 -38.02 11.69
C LYS A 248 4.55 -37.09 11.69
N LEU A 249 4.35 -35.86 11.23
CA LEU A 249 5.35 -34.78 11.33
C LEU A 249 5.16 -34.03 12.65
N TYR A 250 6.26 -33.73 13.33
CA TYR A 250 6.28 -32.93 14.55
C TYR A 250 7.14 -31.69 14.35
N PHE A 251 6.63 -30.56 14.81
CA PHE A 251 7.31 -29.27 14.73
C PHE A 251 7.80 -28.84 16.12
N ALA A 252 8.93 -28.13 16.14
CA ALA A 252 9.64 -27.69 17.35
C ALA A 252 8.73 -26.80 18.22
N ASP A 253 8.93 -26.90 19.54
CA ASP A 253 8.15 -26.12 20.50
C ASP A 253 8.46 -24.63 20.36
N LYS A 254 7.42 -23.88 20.00
CA LYS A 254 7.41 -22.43 20.02
C LYS A 254 6.03 -22.03 20.55
N SER A 255 5.98 -21.48 21.76
CA SER A 255 4.74 -21.03 22.40
C SER A 255 4.16 -19.82 21.67
N PHE A 256 3.18 -20.01 20.78
CA PHE A 256 2.49 -18.88 20.16
C PHE A 256 0.99 -19.15 19.98
N SER A 257 0.16 -18.30 20.59
CA SER A 257 -1.19 -18.00 20.13
C SER A 257 -1.10 -16.75 19.26
N SER A 258 -1.71 -16.77 18.07
CA SER A 258 -1.85 -15.56 17.25
C SER A 258 -3.30 -15.11 17.22
N TYR A 259 -3.54 -13.90 16.68
CA TYR A 259 -4.88 -13.42 16.41
C TYR A 259 -5.72 -14.43 15.59
N TYR A 260 -5.07 -15.15 14.67
CA TYR A 260 -5.69 -16.09 13.74
C TYR A 260 -6.00 -17.45 14.36
N GLY A 261 -5.27 -17.88 15.38
CA GLY A 261 -5.54 -19.18 15.97
C GLY A 261 -4.59 -19.58 17.08
N THR A 262 -4.84 -20.78 17.57
CA THR A 262 -4.05 -21.38 18.63
C THR A 262 -3.43 -22.68 18.13
N ILE A 263 -2.15 -22.85 18.45
CA ILE A 263 -1.44 -24.10 18.21
C ILE A 263 -1.72 -25.07 19.37
N THR A 264 -2.17 -26.27 19.04
CA THR A 264 -2.35 -27.35 20.02
C THR A 264 -1.05 -28.10 20.19
N LYS A 265 -0.61 -28.23 21.45
CA LYS A 265 0.63 -28.94 21.81
C LYS A 265 0.32 -30.35 22.32
N PHE A 266 1.24 -31.27 22.03
CA PHE A 266 1.26 -32.63 22.55
C PHE A 266 2.55 -32.88 23.32
N LYS A 267 2.47 -33.48 24.50
CA LYS A 267 3.64 -33.89 25.28
C LYS A 267 3.84 -35.39 25.13
N SER A 268 5.00 -35.82 24.62
CA SER A 268 5.34 -37.24 24.53
C SER A 268 5.62 -37.85 25.90
N SER A 269 5.59 -39.18 25.95
CA SER A 269 6.03 -39.96 27.10
C SER A 269 7.49 -39.70 27.52
N SER A 270 8.34 -39.25 26.59
CA SER A 270 9.72 -38.82 26.85
C SER A 270 9.85 -37.39 27.40
N GLY A 271 8.73 -36.70 27.66
CA GLY A 271 8.69 -35.36 28.22
C GLY A 271 8.88 -34.22 27.22
N LYS A 272 9.13 -34.53 25.95
CA LYS A 272 9.27 -33.53 24.87
C LYS A 272 7.89 -33.00 24.45
N ILE A 273 7.82 -31.72 24.09
CA ILE A 273 6.59 -31.04 23.67
C ILE A 273 6.68 -30.74 22.18
N TYR A 274 5.59 -31.01 21.46
CA TYR A 274 5.50 -30.84 20.03
C TYR A 274 4.20 -30.19 19.62
N ILE A 275 4.18 -29.61 18.43
CA ILE A 275 2.97 -29.09 17.80
C ILE A 275 2.20 -30.24 17.13
N GLN A 276 0.93 -30.43 17.51
CA GLN A 276 0.06 -31.47 16.96
C GLN A 276 -0.90 -30.93 15.90
N GLY A 277 -1.24 -29.64 15.95
CA GLY A 277 -2.16 -29.04 14.99
C GLY A 277 -2.44 -27.57 15.26
N PHE A 278 -3.16 -26.94 14.35
CA PHE A 278 -3.53 -25.53 14.42
C PHE A 278 -5.05 -25.38 14.41
N LYS A 279 -5.59 -24.71 15.43
CA LYS A 279 -7.01 -24.38 15.55
C LYS A 279 -7.23 -22.92 15.15
N LEU A 280 -8.08 -22.70 14.16
CA LEU A 280 -8.49 -21.36 13.74
C LEU A 280 -9.43 -20.73 14.76
N ASN A 281 -9.27 -19.43 15.01
CA ASN A 281 -10.17 -18.65 15.85
C ASN A 281 -11.46 -18.23 15.12
N ALA A 282 -11.46 -18.27 13.78
CA ALA A 282 -12.62 -17.90 12.97
C ALA A 282 -13.00 -19.02 11.97
N PRO A 283 -14.31 -19.32 11.82
CA PRO A 283 -14.77 -20.26 10.80
C PRO A 283 -14.48 -19.70 9.40
N ASN A 284 -14.11 -20.57 8.46
CA ASN A 284 -13.83 -20.25 7.05
C ASN A 284 -12.63 -19.31 6.79
N MET A 285 -11.74 -19.14 7.76
CA MET A 285 -10.51 -18.39 7.53
C MET A 285 -9.59 -19.16 6.58
N LYS A 286 -9.18 -18.53 5.49
CA LYS A 286 -8.24 -19.11 4.53
C LYS A 286 -6.83 -18.95 5.04
N ILE A 287 -6.14 -20.06 5.22
CA ILE A 287 -4.71 -20.07 5.60
C ILE A 287 -3.90 -20.17 4.31
N LEU A 288 -2.96 -19.25 4.12
CA LEU A 288 -1.93 -19.40 3.11
C LEU A 288 -0.72 -20.11 3.75
N MET A 289 -0.43 -21.32 3.28
CA MET A 289 0.75 -22.07 3.73
C MET A 289 1.81 -22.03 2.63
N ASN A 290 2.98 -21.48 2.94
CA ASN A 290 4.12 -21.44 2.04
C ASN A 290 5.33 -22.05 2.76
N GLY A 291 6.04 -22.95 2.09
CA GLY A 291 7.24 -23.58 2.62
C GLY A 291 7.83 -24.59 1.64
N ASN A 292 9.10 -24.96 1.86
CA ASN A 292 9.75 -26.02 1.09
C ASN A 292 9.70 -27.31 1.92
N VAL A 293 9.13 -28.37 1.33
CA VAL A 293 9.18 -29.72 1.89
C VAL A 293 9.92 -30.59 0.89
N SER A 294 11.03 -31.18 1.31
CA SER A 294 11.85 -32.08 0.50
C SER A 294 11.83 -33.47 1.13
N PHE A 295 11.64 -34.50 0.30
CA PHE A 295 11.67 -35.91 0.73
C PHE A 295 12.77 -36.63 -0.03
N ASP A 296 13.70 -37.25 0.68
CA ASP A 296 14.64 -38.19 0.09
C ASP A 296 14.04 -39.60 0.17
N VAL A 297 13.75 -40.19 -0.99
CA VAL A 297 13.24 -41.57 -1.07
C VAL A 297 14.40 -42.49 -1.46
N SER A 298 14.94 -43.21 -0.48
CA SER A 298 15.86 -44.31 -0.73
C SER A 298 15.06 -45.62 -0.87
N THR A 299 14.92 -46.14 -2.08
CA THR A 299 14.35 -47.46 -2.35
C THR A 299 15.41 -48.38 -2.98
N SER A 300 15.46 -49.63 -2.54
CA SER A 300 16.28 -50.70 -3.13
C SER A 300 15.46 -51.65 -4.03
N ILE A 301 14.29 -51.22 -4.50
CA ILE A 301 13.36 -52.06 -5.26
C ILE A 301 13.42 -51.68 -6.74
N TYR A 302 13.72 -52.66 -7.59
CA TYR A 302 13.55 -52.56 -9.05
C TYR A 302 12.08 -52.26 -9.36
N LEU A 303 11.81 -51.12 -9.99
CA LEU A 303 10.48 -50.70 -10.43
C LEU A 303 9.95 -51.66 -11.50
N MET A 304 9.15 -52.64 -11.07
CA MET A 304 8.22 -53.35 -11.93
C MET A 304 6.82 -52.83 -11.59
N GLU A 305 6.29 -52.05 -12.53
CA GLU A 305 4.93 -51.49 -12.58
C GLU A 305 4.59 -50.34 -11.62
N HIS A 306 3.76 -49.44 -12.15
CA HIS A 306 3.48 -48.10 -11.68
C HIS A 306 3.08 -48.03 -10.20
N VAL A 307 3.98 -47.51 -9.36
CA VAL A 307 3.67 -47.15 -7.97
C VAL A 307 3.00 -45.78 -7.96
N TRP A 308 1.69 -45.77 -7.72
CA TRP A 308 0.96 -44.55 -7.36
C TRP A 308 1.27 -44.20 -5.90
N LEU A 309 1.97 -43.10 -5.68
CA LEU A 309 2.17 -42.56 -4.33
C LEU A 309 0.88 -41.86 -3.89
N LEU A 310 0.01 -42.58 -3.17
CA LEU A 310 -1.18 -41.99 -2.57
C LEU A 310 -0.78 -41.30 -1.25
N ILE A 311 -0.45 -40.01 -1.32
CA ILE A 311 -0.25 -39.20 -0.10
C ILE A 311 -1.62 -38.73 0.38
N THR A 312 -2.21 -39.48 1.32
CA THR A 312 -3.41 -39.03 2.01
C THR A 312 -3.02 -38.02 3.09
N LEU A 313 -2.86 -36.75 2.71
CA LEU A 313 -2.73 -35.66 3.67
C LEU A 313 -4.14 -35.36 4.24
N TRP A 314 -4.49 -35.99 5.37
CA TRP A 314 -5.74 -35.69 6.08
C TRP A 314 -5.61 -34.35 6.84
N MET A 315 -5.49 -33.25 6.09
CA MET A 315 -5.88 -31.95 6.59
C MET A 315 -7.37 -31.82 6.32
N MET A 316 -8.17 -31.47 7.33
CA MET A 316 -9.56 -31.05 7.16
C MET A 316 -9.61 -29.81 6.26
N ILE A 317 -9.54 -30.03 4.94
CA ILE A 317 -9.99 -29.10 3.91
C ILE A 317 -11.45 -29.47 3.71
N GLN A 318 -12.33 -28.90 4.52
CA GLN A 318 -13.73 -28.81 4.12
C GLN A 318 -13.78 -27.81 2.96
N GLU A 319 -14.03 -28.37 1.77
CA GLU A 319 -14.57 -27.75 0.55
C GLU A 319 -14.16 -26.31 0.22
N SER A 320 -13.22 -26.17 -0.72
CA SER A 320 -13.32 -25.14 -1.78
C SER A 320 -12.23 -25.35 -2.83
N ILE A 321 -12.24 -26.51 -3.50
CA ILE A 321 -11.60 -26.67 -4.81
C ILE A 321 -12.60 -27.38 -5.71
N LEU A 322 -13.50 -26.60 -6.30
CA LEU A 322 -14.17 -26.85 -7.57
C LEU A 322 -14.96 -25.59 -7.92
N GLN A 323 -14.32 -24.68 -8.64
CA GLN A 323 -14.89 -24.04 -9.84
C GLN A 323 -13.81 -23.16 -10.48
N LEU A 324 -13.47 -23.56 -11.72
CA LEU A 324 -12.94 -22.68 -12.77
C LEU A 324 -13.95 -21.58 -13.08
#